data_AF-A0A7Y6UCK3-F1
#
_entry.id   AF-A0A7Y6UCK3-F1
#
_cell.length_a   1.000
_cell.length_b   1.000
_cell.length_c   1.000
_cell.angle_alpha   90.00
_cell.angle_beta   90.00
_cell.angle_gamma   90.00
#
_symmetry.space_group_name_H-M   'P 1'
#
loop_
_entity.id
_entity.type
_entity.pdbx_description
1 polymer ?
#
loop_
_entity_poly.entity_id
_entity_poly.type
_entity_poly.pdbx_seq_one_letter_code
_entity_poly.pdbx_strand_id
1 'polypeptide(L)'
;MQNGWGTLYLIRPHMIVDDPADAVVEAYEGGRKRFSIAIELLDLVDRARAQTARALLERAHERKPALLDDSAIANLLELTAGIEAMLRDQLLDAQWYVDDARLPELRSRPGLVKVLDLEETRGVLARAAVGEGLAGVLSLRNILRRAQADGLHIVLD
;
A
#
# COMPACT_ATOMS: atom_id res chain seq x y z
N MET A 1 -9.88 2.30 21.43
CA MET A 1 -10.23 1.92 20.03
C MET A 1 -8.92 1.75 19.28
N GLN A 2 -8.51 0.51 19.03
CA GLN A 2 -7.36 0.24 18.15
C GLN A 2 -7.79 0.55 16.72
N ASN A 3 -7.59 1.78 16.27
CA ASN A 3 -7.63 2.12 14.84
C ASN A 3 -6.31 1.66 14.19
N GLY A 4 -5.93 0.42 14.45
CA GLY A 4 -4.66 -0.16 14.05
C GLY A 4 -4.70 -0.39 12.56
N TRP A 5 -4.18 0.57 11.80
CA TRP A 5 -3.89 0.46 10.37
C TRP A 5 -2.81 -0.59 10.03
N GLY A 6 -2.66 -1.59 10.90
CA GLY A 6 -1.78 -2.74 10.88
C GLY A 6 -0.29 -2.43 10.89
N THR A 7 0.48 -3.21 11.63
CA THR A 7 1.95 -3.15 11.58
C THR A 7 2.46 -4.15 10.54
N LEU A 8 3.48 -3.73 9.80
CA LEU A 8 4.21 -4.62 8.91
C LEU A 8 5.53 -4.96 9.58
N TYR A 9 5.81 -6.24 9.78
CA TYR A 9 7.05 -6.72 10.38
C TYR A 9 7.93 -7.40 9.33
N LEU A 10 9.18 -6.99 9.22
CA LEU A 10 10.20 -7.73 8.48
C LEU A 10 10.76 -8.83 9.37
N ILE A 11 10.75 -10.07 8.88
CA ILE A 11 11.22 -11.23 9.64
C ILE A 11 12.15 -12.10 8.79
N ARG A 12 13.02 -12.87 9.45
CA ARG A 12 13.84 -13.88 8.76
C ARG A 12 12.99 -15.10 8.38
N PRO A 13 13.15 -15.70 7.18
CA PRO A 13 12.28 -16.79 6.70
C PRO A 13 12.21 -18.04 7.61
N HIS A 14 13.31 -18.37 8.30
CA HIS A 14 13.41 -19.55 9.17
C HIS A 14 12.82 -19.32 10.57
N MET A 15 12.36 -18.10 10.87
CA MET A 15 11.86 -17.70 12.17
C MET A 15 10.34 -17.51 12.16
N ILE A 16 9.59 -18.38 11.46
CA ILE A 16 8.13 -18.45 11.65
C ILE A 16 7.89 -19.10 13.02
N VAL A 17 8.07 -18.32 14.09
CA VAL A 17 7.83 -18.67 15.48
C VAL A 17 6.42 -18.26 15.90
N ASP A 18 5.89 -18.93 16.92
CA ASP A 18 4.60 -18.61 17.52
C ASP A 18 4.57 -17.19 18.13
N ASP A 19 5.73 -16.61 18.44
CA ASP A 19 5.90 -15.20 18.84
C ASP A 19 6.79 -14.44 17.84
N PRO A 20 6.23 -13.53 17.02
CA PRO A 20 7.00 -12.76 16.05
C PRO A 20 8.01 -11.80 16.69
N ALA A 21 7.88 -11.43 17.97
CA ALA A 21 8.75 -10.45 18.64
C ALA A 21 10.23 -10.84 18.62
N ASP A 22 10.55 -12.14 18.66
CA ASP A 22 11.92 -12.66 18.62
C ASP A 22 12.52 -12.75 17.20
N ALA A 23 11.67 -12.60 16.18
CA ALA A 23 12.00 -12.73 14.77
C ALA A 23 12.01 -11.40 14.00
N VAL A 24 11.45 -10.34 14.59
CA VAL A 24 11.33 -9.02 13.97
C VAL A 24 12.71 -8.39 13.79
N VAL A 25 13.06 -8.16 12.53
CA VAL A 25 14.18 -7.32 12.13
C VAL A 25 13.79 -5.84 12.22
N GLU A 26 12.58 -5.50 11.76
CA GLU A 26 12.08 -4.13 11.75
C GLU A 26 10.55 -4.11 11.70
N ALA A 27 9.94 -3.07 12.28
CA ALA A 27 8.50 -2.88 12.32
C ALA A 27 8.11 -1.54 11.69
N TYR A 28 7.05 -1.53 10.89
CA TYR A 28 6.53 -0.34 10.22
C TYR A 28 5.06 -0.15 10.58
N GLU A 29 4.80 0.77 11.50
CA GLU A 29 3.44 1.17 11.86
C GLU A 29 2.68 1.72 10.65
N GLY A 30 1.41 1.33 10.53
CA GLY A 30 0.56 1.68 9.38
C GLY A 30 0.98 1.02 8.07
N GLY A 31 1.82 -0.01 8.10
CA GLY A 31 2.26 -0.75 6.91
C GLY A 31 1.09 -1.35 6.13
N ARG A 32 0.07 -1.88 6.82
CA ARG A 32 -1.12 -2.44 6.17
C ARG A 32 -1.95 -1.37 5.45
N LYS A 33 -2.07 -0.17 6.02
CA LYS A 33 -2.69 0.98 5.30
C LYS A 33 -1.99 1.27 3.99
N ARG A 34 -0.67 1.23 3.94
CA ARG A 34 0.09 1.51 2.71
C ARG A 34 -0.25 0.52 1.59
N PHE A 35 -0.52 -0.74 1.92
CA PHE A 35 -1.01 -1.71 0.94
C PHE A 35 -2.41 -1.36 0.43
N SER A 36 -3.34 -1.00 1.31
CA SER A 36 -4.67 -0.55 0.87
C SER A 36 -4.59 0.68 -0.02
N ILE A 37 -3.76 1.66 0.33
CA ILE A 37 -3.49 2.83 -0.51
C ILE A 37 -2.93 2.39 -1.86
N ALA A 38 -1.92 1.51 -1.89
CA ALA A 38 -1.31 1.06 -3.13
C ALA A 38 -2.31 0.39 -4.06
N ILE A 39 -3.20 -0.46 -3.54
CA ILE A 39 -4.25 -1.13 -4.32
C ILE A 39 -5.24 -0.12 -4.87
N GLU A 40 -5.73 0.80 -4.06
CA GLU A 40 -6.72 1.80 -4.50
C GLU A 40 -6.11 2.78 -5.53
N LEU A 41 -4.85 3.16 -5.35
CA LEU A 41 -4.12 3.98 -6.32
C LEU A 41 -3.83 3.22 -7.62
N LEU A 42 -3.54 1.92 -7.54
CA LEU A 42 -3.36 1.09 -8.72
C LEU A 42 -4.69 0.93 -9.45
N ASP A 43 -5.81 0.81 -8.74
CA ASP A 43 -7.16 0.70 -9.32
C ASP A 43 -7.62 1.99 -10.03
N LEU A 44 -6.95 3.12 -9.79
CA LEU A 44 -7.17 4.35 -10.55
C LEU A 44 -6.59 4.29 -11.96
N VAL A 45 -5.48 3.58 -12.16
CA VAL A 45 -4.68 3.63 -13.39
C VAL A 45 -4.56 2.29 -14.11
N ASP A 46 -4.72 1.18 -13.39
CA ASP A 46 -4.66 -0.19 -13.89
C ASP A 46 -5.45 -1.13 -12.95
N ARG A 47 -6.75 -1.25 -13.23
CA ARG A 47 -7.67 -2.11 -12.47
C ARG A 47 -7.28 -3.58 -12.48
N ALA A 48 -6.68 -4.08 -13.56
CA ALA A 48 -6.27 -5.49 -13.65
C ALA A 48 -5.13 -5.78 -12.67
N ARG A 49 -4.10 -4.93 -12.65
CA ARG A 49 -3.01 -5.07 -11.67
C ARG A 49 -3.50 -4.90 -10.23
N ALA A 50 -4.44 -3.99 -9.99
CA ALA A 50 -5.04 -3.80 -8.66
C ALA A 50 -5.76 -5.05 -8.16
N GLN A 51 -6.52 -5.73 -9.03
CA GLN A 51 -7.16 -7.01 -8.73
C GLN A 51 -6.12 -8.09 -8.38
N THR A 52 -5.03 -8.20 -9.16
CA THR A 52 -3.96 -9.16 -8.87
C THR A 52 -3.26 -8.86 -7.55
N ALA A 53 -2.97 -7.59 -7.24
CA ALA A 53 -2.37 -7.18 -5.98
C ALA A 53 -3.28 -7.50 -4.78
N ARG A 54 -4.59 -7.26 -4.91
CA ARG A 54 -5.60 -7.61 -3.90
C ARG A 54 -5.63 -9.12 -3.63
N ALA A 55 -5.68 -9.94 -4.68
CA ALA A 55 -5.66 -11.39 -4.55
C ALA A 55 -4.35 -11.95 -3.95
N LEU A 56 -3.21 -11.27 -4.15
CA LEU A 56 -1.96 -11.62 -3.47
C LEU A 56 -2.04 -11.37 -1.96
N LEU A 57 -2.57 -10.22 -1.53
CA LEU A 57 -2.73 -9.91 -0.12
C LEU A 57 -3.77 -10.80 0.58
N GLU A 58 -4.87 -11.11 -0.10
CA GLU A 58 -5.90 -12.03 0.42
C GLU A 58 -5.28 -13.41 0.70
N ARG A 59 -4.52 -13.97 -0.25
CA ARG A 59 -3.78 -15.24 -0.05
C ARG A 59 -2.76 -15.16 1.08
N ALA A 60 -2.12 -14.00 1.28
CA ALA A 60 -1.20 -13.80 2.40
C ALA A 60 -1.93 -13.83 3.74
N HIS A 61 -3.13 -13.24 3.82
CA HIS A 61 -3.97 -13.22 5.01
C HIS A 61 -4.60 -14.57 5.38
N GLU A 62 -4.70 -15.50 4.43
CA GLU A 62 -5.14 -16.89 4.70
C GLU A 62 -4.09 -17.69 5.48
N ARG A 63 -2.83 -17.25 5.47
CA ARG A 63 -1.74 -17.86 6.24
C ARG A 63 -1.81 -17.46 7.71
N LYS A 64 -1.27 -18.31 8.58
CA LYS A 64 -1.11 -18.04 10.02
C LYS A 64 0.37 -18.20 10.40
N PRO A 65 1.10 -17.10 10.67
CA PRO A 65 0.66 -15.70 10.59
C PRO A 65 0.40 -15.25 9.14
N ALA A 66 -0.29 -14.12 8.97
CA ALA A 66 -0.50 -13.54 7.64
C ALA A 66 0.86 -13.10 7.06
N LEU A 67 1.27 -13.71 5.95
CA LEU A 67 2.66 -13.72 5.52
C LEU A 67 2.80 -13.46 4.01
N LEU A 68 3.67 -12.51 3.66
CA LEU A 68 4.22 -12.36 2.32
C LEU A 68 5.61 -12.98 2.28
N ASP A 69 5.75 -14.00 1.45
CA ASP A 69 7.03 -14.63 1.13
C ASP A 69 7.74 -13.91 -0.01
N ASP A 70 8.96 -14.34 -0.34
CA ASP A 70 9.79 -13.75 -1.39
C ASP A 70 9.07 -13.61 -2.73
N SER A 71 8.25 -14.61 -3.12
CA SER A 71 7.49 -14.60 -4.36
C SER A 71 6.38 -13.55 -4.32
N ALA A 72 5.62 -13.48 -3.21
CA ALA A 72 4.61 -12.45 -3.03
C ALA A 72 5.21 -11.03 -3.05
N ILE A 73 6.36 -10.84 -2.39
CA ILE A 73 7.09 -9.57 -2.36
C ILE A 73 7.53 -9.16 -3.76
N ALA A 74 8.16 -10.06 -4.52
CA ALA A 74 8.60 -9.79 -5.89
C ALA A 74 7.41 -9.39 -6.79
N ASN A 75 6.31 -10.14 -6.72
CA ASN A 75 5.10 -9.85 -7.49
C ASN A 75 4.51 -8.47 -7.13
N LEU A 76 4.47 -8.12 -5.85
CA LEU A 76 3.97 -6.80 -5.41
C LEU A 76 4.87 -5.65 -5.89
N LEU A 77 6.19 -5.86 -5.94
CA LEU A 77 7.13 -4.89 -6.52
C LEU A 77 6.92 -4.67 -8.01
N GLU A 78 6.64 -5.73 -8.76
CA GLU A 78 6.34 -5.65 -10.19
C GLU A 78 4.99 -4.96 -10.44
N LEU A 79 3.95 -5.34 -9.71
CA LEU A 79 2.61 -4.76 -9.85
C LEU A 79 2.59 -3.26 -9.56
N THR A 80 3.37 -2.81 -8.56
CA THR A 80 3.49 -1.40 -8.19
C THR A 80 4.56 -0.65 -8.98
N ALA A 81 5.24 -1.30 -9.94
CA ALA A 81 6.19 -0.64 -10.81
C ALA A 81 5.50 0.34 -11.76
N GLY A 82 6.10 1.53 -11.91
CA GLY A 82 5.58 2.58 -12.79
C GLY A 82 4.35 3.33 -12.27
N ILE A 83 3.79 2.99 -11.11
CA ILE A 83 2.56 3.63 -10.59
C ILE A 83 2.68 5.15 -10.47
N GLU A 84 3.84 5.67 -10.05
CA GLU A 84 4.11 7.11 -9.99
C GLU A 84 3.99 7.77 -11.36
N ALA A 85 4.63 7.19 -12.38
CA ALA A 85 4.58 7.73 -13.73
C ALA A 85 3.16 7.71 -14.30
N MET A 86 2.42 6.61 -14.07
CA MET A 86 1.02 6.48 -14.51
C MET A 86 0.11 7.52 -13.84
N LEU A 87 0.25 7.73 -12.52
CA LEU A 87 -0.55 8.72 -11.80
C LEU A 87 -0.22 10.15 -12.23
N ARG A 88 1.06 10.47 -12.47
CA ARG A 88 1.48 11.78 -12.98
C ARG A 88 1.00 12.06 -14.40
N ASP A 89 0.93 11.04 -15.24
CA ASP A 89 0.46 11.18 -16.62
C ASP A 89 -1.07 11.37 -16.68
N GLN A 90 -1.81 10.70 -15.80
CA GLN A 90 -3.27 10.59 -15.91
C GLN A 90 -4.08 11.45 -14.93
N LEU A 91 -3.51 11.84 -13.78
CA LEU A 91 -4.29 12.38 -12.67
C LEU A 91 -3.62 13.52 -11.89
N LEU A 92 -2.30 13.49 -11.71
CA LEU A 92 -1.57 14.46 -10.90
C LEU A 92 -0.91 15.54 -11.76
N ASP A 93 -0.99 16.79 -11.32
CA ASP A 93 -0.21 17.88 -11.90
C ASP A 93 1.26 17.87 -11.45
N ALA A 94 2.04 18.87 -11.90
CA ALA A 94 3.45 18.99 -11.55
C ALA A 94 3.70 19.22 -10.04
N GLN A 95 2.69 19.68 -9.30
CA GLN A 95 2.72 19.87 -7.85
C GLN A 95 2.16 18.65 -7.08
N TRP A 96 1.87 17.55 -7.80
CA TRP A 96 1.29 16.32 -7.26
C TRP A 96 -0.13 16.49 -6.74
N TYR A 97 -0.87 17.44 -7.30
CA TYR A 97 -2.27 17.67 -6.97
C TYR A 97 -3.21 17.14 -8.03
N VAL A 98 -4.37 16.70 -7.57
CA VAL A 98 -5.52 16.41 -8.42
C VAL A 98 -6.22 17.72 -8.78
N ASP A 99 -6.67 17.83 -10.03
CA ASP A 99 -7.57 18.90 -10.47
C ASP A 99 -8.89 18.86 -9.68
N ASP A 100 -9.35 20.03 -9.23
CA ASP A 100 -10.61 20.17 -8.49
C ASP A 100 -11.80 19.56 -9.23
N ALA A 101 -11.83 19.61 -10.56
CA ALA A 101 -12.87 19.03 -11.38
C ALA A 101 -12.95 17.49 -11.28
N ARG A 102 -11.85 16.82 -10.90
CA ARG A 102 -11.78 15.36 -10.75
C ARG A 102 -12.13 14.88 -9.34
N LEU A 103 -12.14 15.77 -8.34
CA LEU A 103 -12.43 15.40 -6.95
C LEU A 103 -13.81 14.74 -6.75
N PRO A 104 -14.92 15.18 -7.38
CA PRO A 104 -16.20 14.50 -7.23
C PRO A 104 -16.17 13.04 -7.70
N GLU A 105 -15.45 12.76 -8.79
CA GLU A 105 -15.25 11.40 -9.29
C GLU A 105 -14.48 10.55 -8.26
N LEU A 106 -13.38 11.06 -7.73
CA LEU A 106 -12.60 10.34 -6.73
C LEU A 106 -13.41 10.10 -5.44
N ARG A 107 -14.22 11.06 -5.01
CA ARG A 107 -15.11 10.96 -3.84
C ARG A 107 -16.23 9.94 -4.02
N SER A 108 -16.61 9.65 -5.26
CA SER A 108 -17.61 8.60 -5.54
C SER A 108 -17.09 7.18 -5.27
N ARG A 109 -15.80 7.02 -5.00
CA ARG A 109 -15.12 5.73 -4.74
C ARG A 109 -14.89 5.56 -3.23
N PRO A 110 -15.71 4.76 -2.53
CA PRO A 110 -15.65 4.68 -1.06
C PRO A 110 -14.32 4.15 -0.53
N GLY A 111 -13.66 3.25 -1.28
CA GLY A 111 -12.34 2.73 -0.95
C GLY A 111 -11.31 3.85 -0.84
N LEU A 112 -11.17 4.65 -1.90
CA LEU A 112 -10.29 5.81 -1.95
C LEU A 112 -10.61 6.85 -0.87
N VAL A 113 -11.89 7.18 -0.66
CA VAL A 113 -12.28 8.12 0.41
C VAL A 113 -11.78 7.65 1.76
N LYS A 114 -11.96 6.35 2.07
CA LYS A 114 -11.52 5.77 3.33
C LYS A 114 -10.01 5.77 3.50
N VAL A 115 -9.23 5.47 2.45
CA VAL A 115 -7.77 5.29 2.60
C VAL A 115 -6.96 6.57 2.40
N LEU A 116 -7.45 7.48 1.56
CA LEU A 116 -6.80 8.75 1.23
C LEU A 116 -7.39 9.94 1.98
N ASP A 117 -8.51 9.78 2.70
CA ASP A 117 -9.22 10.87 3.37
C ASP A 117 -9.59 11.98 2.36
N LEU A 118 -10.50 11.66 1.43
CA LEU A 118 -10.97 12.58 0.38
C LEU A 118 -12.26 13.31 0.75
N GLU A 119 -12.65 13.31 2.03
CA GLU A 119 -13.92 13.90 2.48
C GLU A 119 -14.00 15.40 2.13
N GLU A 120 -15.23 15.91 1.95
CA GLU A 120 -15.44 17.34 1.66
C GLU A 120 -14.92 18.25 2.76
N THR A 121 -14.98 17.78 4.02
CA THR A 121 -14.46 18.43 5.23
C THR A 121 -12.98 18.75 5.15
N ARG A 122 -12.21 17.99 4.35
CA ARG A 122 -10.78 18.24 4.13
C ARG A 122 -10.52 19.46 3.22
N GLY A 123 -11.54 19.94 2.52
CA GLY A 123 -11.47 21.15 1.69
C GLY A 123 -10.38 21.06 0.62
N VAL A 124 -9.59 22.14 0.46
CA VAL A 124 -8.52 22.25 -0.55
C VAL A 124 -7.41 21.21 -0.39
N LEU A 125 -7.20 20.67 0.82
CA LEU A 125 -6.18 19.66 1.08
C LEU A 125 -6.51 18.30 0.44
N ALA A 126 -7.78 18.05 0.09
CA ALA A 126 -8.19 16.83 -0.59
C ALA A 126 -7.48 16.66 -1.96
N ARG A 127 -7.06 17.77 -2.59
CA ARG A 127 -6.31 17.76 -3.84
C ARG A 127 -4.95 17.08 -3.72
N ALA A 128 -4.32 17.16 -2.55
CA ALA A 128 -3.02 16.55 -2.29
C ALA A 128 -3.10 15.07 -1.92
N ALA A 129 -4.30 14.55 -1.60
CA ALA A 129 -4.47 13.24 -0.99
C ALA A 129 -3.94 12.08 -1.86
N VAL A 130 -4.07 12.16 -3.19
CA VAL A 130 -3.48 11.15 -4.10
C VAL A 130 -1.95 11.22 -4.11
N GLY A 131 -1.38 12.43 -4.11
CA GLY A 131 0.07 12.62 -4.03
C GLY A 131 0.66 12.14 -2.69
N GLU A 132 -0.01 12.44 -1.58
CA GLU A 132 0.34 11.92 -0.26
C GLU A 132 0.23 10.39 -0.19
N GLY A 133 -0.85 9.84 -0.76
CA GLY A 133 -1.02 8.40 -0.89
C GLY A 133 0.12 7.76 -1.67
N LEU A 134 0.52 8.37 -2.79
CA LEU A 134 1.64 7.92 -3.60
C LEU A 134 2.95 7.93 -2.82
N ALA A 135 3.21 8.95 -1.99
CA ALA A 135 4.37 8.94 -1.09
C ALA A 135 4.34 7.73 -0.13
N GLY A 136 3.16 7.37 0.37
CA GLY A 136 2.94 6.14 1.14
C GLY A 136 3.25 4.85 0.36
N VAL A 137 2.89 4.80 -0.93
CA VAL A 137 3.22 3.67 -1.82
C VAL A 137 4.72 3.59 -2.09
N LEU A 138 5.39 4.72 -2.32
CA LEU A 138 6.85 4.75 -2.51
C LEU A 138 7.57 4.27 -1.25
N SER A 139 7.10 4.67 -0.06
CA SER A 139 7.58 4.13 1.21
C SER A 139 7.39 2.61 1.31
N LEU A 140 6.20 2.10 0.97
CA LEU A 140 5.93 0.67 0.92
C LEU A 140 6.89 -0.07 -0.03
N ARG A 141 7.12 0.47 -1.23
CA ARG A 141 8.05 -0.13 -2.19
C ARG A 141 9.48 -0.19 -1.66
N ASN A 142 9.92 0.80 -0.88
CA ASN A 142 11.23 0.74 -0.24
C ASN A 142 11.30 -0.38 0.81
N ILE A 143 10.24 -0.58 1.60
CA ILE A 143 10.14 -1.70 2.54
C ILE A 143 10.20 -3.05 1.80
N LEU A 144 9.40 -3.20 0.74
CA LEU A 144 9.38 -4.41 -0.09
C LEU A 144 10.74 -4.71 -0.74
N ARG A 145 11.41 -3.68 -1.30
CA ARG A 145 12.75 -3.83 -1.90
C ARG A 145 13.78 -4.26 -0.88
N ARG A 146 13.72 -3.69 0.33
CA ARG A 146 14.62 -4.09 1.41
C ARG A 146 14.37 -5.53 1.81
N ALA A 147 13.10 -5.92 1.99
CA ALA A 147 12.74 -7.30 2.28
C ALA A 147 13.30 -8.26 1.23
N GLN A 148 13.12 -7.94 -0.06
CA GLN A 148 13.64 -8.73 -1.17
C GLN A 148 15.18 -8.80 -1.18
N ALA A 149 15.87 -7.67 -0.98
CA ALA A 149 17.33 -7.60 -1.01
C ALA A 149 17.97 -8.41 0.14
N ASP A 150 17.34 -8.37 1.31
CA ASP A 150 17.85 -9.01 2.53
C ASP A 150 17.31 -10.45 2.70
N GLY A 151 16.47 -10.94 1.79
CA GLY A 151 15.84 -12.27 1.88
C GLY A 151 14.92 -12.41 3.08
N LEU A 152 14.14 -11.38 3.38
CA LEU A 152 13.20 -11.31 4.51
C LEU A 152 11.76 -11.52 4.04
N HIS A 153 10.96 -12.15 4.89
CA HIS A 153 9.52 -12.21 4.73
C HIS A 153 8.85 -11.03 5.45
N ILE A 154 7.58 -10.80 5.11
CA ILE A 154 6.76 -9.77 5.75
C ILE A 154 5.57 -10.42 6.45
N VAL A 155 5.41 -10.13 7.74
CA VAL A 155 4.18 -10.45 8.49
C VAL A 155 3.27 -9.23 8.54
N LEU A 156 1.97 -9.46 8.33
CA LEU A 156 0.91 -8.46 8.36
C LEU A 156 0.06 -8.65 9.63
N ASP A 157 0.05 -7.67 10.51
CA ASP A 157 -0.77 -7.62 11.73
C ASP A 157 -1.96 -6.67 11.52
#